data_AF-A0A7X5E7D0-F1
#
_entry.id   AF-A0A7X5E7D0-F1
#
_cell.length_a   1.000
_cell.length_b   1.000
_cell.length_c   1.000
_cell.angle_alpha   90.00
_cell.angle_beta   90.00
_cell.angle_gamma   90.00
#
_symmetry.space_group_name_H-M   'P 1'
#
loop_
_entity.id
_entity.type
_entity.pdbx_description
1 polymer ?
#
loop_
_entity_poly.entity_id
_entity_poly.type
_entity_poly.pdbx_seq_one_letter_code
_entity_poly.pdbx_strand_id
1 'polypeptide(L)'
;MFRFLILKLGLETPGREADDAESKLYSKQEFREKQAAKGENKYVIVAAAYLEGLGGKENIIDVTNCATRLRVSVKDVSLVKPDGFFKEKGAHGLVKNGTALQIIVGLTVPKVREEFEKLVR
;
A
#
# COMPACT_ATOMS: atom_id res chain seq x y z
N MET A 1 31.03 -29.08 6.55
CA MET A 1 32.22 -28.21 6.37
C MET A 1 31.88 -26.77 5.91
N PHE A 2 30.77 -26.51 5.20
CA PHE A 2 30.47 -25.19 4.60
C PHE A 2 29.98 -24.08 5.57
N ARG A 3 29.41 -24.41 6.74
CA ARG A 3 28.91 -23.41 7.70
C ARG A 3 30.01 -22.63 8.44
N PHE A 4 31.22 -23.19 8.50
CA PHE A 4 32.34 -22.59 9.24
C PHE A 4 33.05 -21.47 8.46
N LEU A 5 33.02 -21.55 7.12
CA LEU A 5 33.61 -20.54 6.23
C LEU A 5 32.77 -19.25 6.18
N ILE A 6 31.44 -19.35 6.21
CA ILE A 6 30.54 -18.18 6.17
C ILE A 6 30.67 -17.32 7.44
N LEU A 7 30.77 -17.96 8.61
CA LEU A 7 30.82 -17.25 9.90
C LEU A 7 32.19 -16.62 10.21
N LYS A 8 33.28 -17.12 9.61
CA LYS A 8 34.65 -16.70 9.97
C LYS A 8 35.33 -15.79 8.94
N LEU A 9 34.80 -15.70 7.71
CA LEU A 9 35.40 -14.95 6.61
C LEU A 9 34.53 -13.83 6.03
N GLY A 10 33.39 -13.48 6.64
CA GLY A 10 32.60 -12.31 6.22
C GLY A 10 32.25 -12.32 4.72
N LEU A 11 32.08 -13.51 4.13
CA LEU A 11 31.73 -13.65 2.72
C LEU A 11 30.23 -13.43 2.59
N GLU A 12 29.89 -12.17 2.34
CA GLU A 12 28.60 -11.72 1.85
C GLU A 12 28.26 -12.55 0.61
N THR A 13 27.23 -13.41 0.71
CA THR A 13 26.70 -14.12 -0.45
C THR A 13 26.17 -13.08 -1.45
N PRO A 14 26.84 -12.87 -2.60
CA PRO A 14 26.39 -11.89 -3.58
C PRO A 14 25.14 -12.47 -4.25
N GLY A 15 24.03 -11.76 -4.09
CA GLY A 15 22.68 -12.26 -4.35
C GLY A 15 21.64 -11.71 -3.37
N ARG A 16 22.09 -11.00 -2.33
CA ARG A 16 21.26 -10.07 -1.56
C ARG A 16 21.47 -8.68 -2.16
N GLU A 17 20.73 -8.39 -3.24
CA GLU A 17 20.61 -7.02 -3.72
C GLU A 17 20.23 -6.13 -2.55
N ALA A 18 21.03 -5.10 -2.34
CA ALA A 18 20.80 -4.04 -1.40
C ALA A 18 19.55 -3.26 -1.83
N ASP A 19 18.37 -3.71 -1.40
CA ASP A 19 17.23 -2.83 -1.19
C ASP A 19 17.32 -2.33 0.25
N ASP A 20 18.27 -1.43 0.49
CA ASP A 20 18.36 -0.63 1.71
C ASP A 20 17.26 0.44 1.64
N ALA A 21 16.01 0.00 1.69
CA ALA A 21 14.88 0.86 1.98
C ALA A 21 14.78 0.95 3.50
N GLU A 22 15.37 2.01 4.06
CA GLU A 22 15.30 2.42 5.45
C GLU A 22 13.98 2.00 6.12
N SER A 23 14.04 0.93 6.92
CA SER A 23 12.98 0.58 7.84
C SER A 23 12.93 1.65 8.93
N LYS A 24 12.11 2.69 8.74
CA LYS A 24 11.71 3.58 9.83
C LYS A 24 10.99 2.73 10.87
N LEU A 25 11.73 2.35 11.92
CA LEU A 25 11.21 1.70 13.12
C LEU A 25 10.32 2.69 13.86
N TYR A 26 9.04 2.72 13.52
CA TYR A 26 8.04 3.36 14.35
C TYR A 26 7.88 2.54 15.64
N SER A 27 8.10 3.20 16.79
CA SER A 27 8.07 2.59 18.11
C SER A 27 6.69 2.01 18.43
N LYS A 28 6.68 0.81 19.01
CA LYS A 28 5.50 -0.03 19.33
C LYS A 28 4.43 0.64 20.19
N GLN A 29 4.74 1.77 20.84
CA GLN A 29 3.84 2.43 21.80
C GLN A 29 2.82 3.36 21.10
N GLU A 30 3.21 4.13 20.09
CA GLU A 30 2.24 4.97 19.34
C GLU A 30 1.27 4.15 18.47
N PHE A 31 1.63 2.90 18.17
CA PHE A 31 0.79 2.00 17.39
C PHE A 31 -0.40 1.45 18.20
N ARG A 32 -0.36 1.46 19.54
CA ARG A 32 -1.36 0.79 20.40
C ARG A 32 -2.45 1.73 20.92
N GLU A 33 -2.16 2.97 21.25
CA GLU A 33 -3.19 3.90 21.77
C GLU A 33 -4.16 4.37 20.68
N LYS A 34 -3.66 4.54 19.45
CA LYS A 34 -4.50 4.80 18.29
C LYS A 34 -5.24 3.57 17.76
N GLN A 35 -5.29 2.43 18.47
CA GLN A 35 -6.02 1.22 18.02
C GLN A 35 -7.35 0.98 18.73
N ALA A 36 -7.63 1.58 19.90
CA ALA A 36 -8.83 1.26 20.68
C ALA A 36 -10.13 1.96 20.21
N ALA A 37 -10.04 3.10 19.52
CA ALA A 37 -11.20 3.82 18.95
C ALA A 37 -11.27 3.75 17.41
N LYS A 38 -10.40 2.93 16.79
CA LYS A 38 -9.91 3.15 15.41
C LYS A 38 -10.13 1.96 14.45
N GLY A 39 -11.00 1.01 14.79
CA GLY A 39 -11.25 -0.19 14.00
C GLY A 39 -11.97 0.07 12.68
N GLU A 40 -13.00 0.91 12.68
CA GLU A 40 -13.72 1.33 11.46
C GLU A 40 -13.00 2.48 10.74
N ASN A 41 -12.55 3.49 11.51
CA ASN A 41 -11.88 4.68 10.99
C ASN A 41 -10.61 4.39 10.17
N LYS A 42 -9.87 3.31 10.45
CA LYS A 42 -8.61 3.06 9.74
C LYS A 42 -8.85 2.76 8.25
N TYR A 43 -9.89 2.00 7.93
CA TYR A 43 -10.24 1.70 6.53
C TYR A 43 -10.81 2.92 5.83
N VAL A 44 -11.61 3.72 6.52
CA VAL A 44 -12.15 5.00 6.03
C VAL A 44 -11.02 5.97 5.66
N ILE A 45 -10.04 6.14 6.56
CA ILE A 45 -8.89 7.04 6.35
C ILE A 45 -8.04 6.57 5.17
N VAL A 46 -7.82 5.24 5.06
CA VAL A 46 -7.04 4.66 3.96
C VAL A 46 -7.79 4.80 2.63
N ALA A 47 -9.10 4.55 2.61
CA ALA A 47 -9.95 4.71 1.44
C ALA A 47 -9.99 6.18 0.98
N ALA A 48 -10.17 7.13 1.90
CA ALA A 48 -10.15 8.56 1.61
C ALA A 48 -8.78 9.00 1.08
N ALA A 49 -7.69 8.50 1.66
CA ALA A 49 -6.34 8.78 1.16
C ALA A 49 -6.14 8.22 -0.25
N TYR A 50 -6.59 6.99 -0.54
CA TYR A 50 -6.53 6.45 -1.89
C TYR A 50 -7.36 7.26 -2.87
N LEU A 51 -8.55 7.73 -2.47
CA LEU A 51 -9.40 8.56 -3.30
C LEU A 51 -8.69 9.88 -3.66
N GLU A 52 -8.09 10.55 -2.68
CA GLU A 52 -7.28 11.75 -2.90
C GLU A 52 -6.06 11.46 -3.78
N GLY A 53 -5.37 10.35 -3.52
CA GLY A 53 -4.22 9.91 -4.29
C GLY A 53 -4.53 9.53 -5.74
N LEU A 54 -5.78 9.14 -6.01
CA LEU A 54 -6.28 8.81 -7.35
C LEU A 54 -6.79 10.04 -8.12
N GLY A 55 -6.74 11.24 -7.53
CA GLY A 55 -7.24 12.46 -8.17
C GLY A 55 -8.71 12.77 -7.89
N GLY A 56 -9.28 12.15 -6.85
CA GLY A 56 -10.66 12.39 -6.40
C GLY A 56 -11.72 11.55 -7.12
N LYS A 57 -12.96 11.65 -6.64
CA LYS A 57 -14.11 10.86 -7.15
C LYS A 57 -14.38 11.08 -8.64
N GLU A 58 -14.08 12.27 -9.16
CA GLU A 58 -14.38 12.69 -10.53
C GLU A 58 -13.47 12.00 -11.55
N ASN A 59 -12.27 11.62 -11.10
CA ASN A 59 -11.25 10.94 -11.89
C ASN A 59 -11.46 9.43 -11.97
N ILE A 60 -12.36 8.86 -11.17
CA ILE A 60 -12.59 7.42 -11.11
C ILE A 60 -13.69 7.04 -12.10
N ILE A 61 -13.39 6.06 -12.95
CA ILE A 61 -14.34 5.48 -13.90
C ILE A 61 -14.98 4.24 -13.31
N ASP A 62 -14.15 3.32 -12.82
CA ASP A 62 -14.60 2.04 -12.30
C ASP A 62 -13.65 1.55 -11.21
N VAL A 63 -14.22 0.92 -10.19
CA VAL A 63 -13.47 0.26 -9.13
C VAL A 63 -13.91 -1.18 -9.01
N THR A 64 -12.95 -2.06 -9.20
CA THR A 64 -13.10 -3.50 -9.02
C THR A 64 -12.10 -3.96 -7.95
N ASN A 65 -12.40 -5.02 -7.20
CA ASN A 65 -11.41 -5.62 -6.31
C ASN A 65 -11.24 -7.13 -6.56
N CYS A 66 -10.04 -7.61 -6.28
CA CYS A 66 -9.76 -9.01 -6.03
C CYS A 66 -9.65 -9.25 -4.51
N ALA A 67 -9.29 -10.47 -4.10
CA ALA A 67 -9.09 -10.80 -2.69
C ALA A 67 -8.01 -9.95 -2.00
N THR A 68 -6.94 -9.57 -2.71
CA THR A 68 -5.78 -8.86 -2.14
C THR A 68 -5.36 -7.60 -2.89
N ARG A 69 -6.01 -7.28 -4.02
CA ARG A 69 -5.69 -6.13 -4.88
C ARG A 69 -6.94 -5.33 -5.24
N LEU A 70 -6.85 -4.01 -5.24
CA LEU A 70 -7.87 -3.09 -5.71
C LEU A 70 -7.50 -2.64 -7.14
N ARG A 71 -8.38 -2.85 -8.11
CA ARG A 71 -8.27 -2.39 -9.48
C ARG A 71 -9.09 -1.12 -9.64
N VAL A 72 -8.47 -0.05 -10.08
CA VAL A 72 -9.12 1.24 -10.28
C VAL A 72 -8.85 1.68 -11.70
N SER A 73 -9.90 1.96 -12.46
CA SER A 73 -9.80 2.64 -13.76
C SER A 73 -9.99 4.13 -13.54
N VAL A 74 -9.04 4.94 -14.01
CA VAL A 74 -9.10 6.40 -13.92
C VAL A 74 -9.20 7.05 -15.31
N LYS A 75 -9.74 8.27 -15.36
CA LYS A 75 -9.80 9.07 -16.58
C LYS A 75 -8.44 9.67 -16.91
N ASP A 76 -7.81 10.29 -15.92
CA ASP A 76 -6.54 10.99 -16.07
C ASP A 76 -5.51 10.47 -15.07
N VAL A 77 -4.46 9.84 -15.61
CA VAL A 77 -3.37 9.26 -14.82
C VAL A 77 -2.41 10.32 -14.29
N SER A 78 -2.43 11.54 -14.85
CA SER A 78 -1.55 12.64 -14.44
C SER A 78 -1.91 13.16 -13.05
N LEU A 79 -3.18 13.02 -12.66
CA LEU A 79 -3.68 13.39 -11.33
C LEU A 79 -3.34 12.35 -10.25
N VAL A 80 -2.82 11.19 -10.64
CA VAL A 80 -2.56 10.06 -9.74
C VAL A 80 -1.18 10.20 -9.10
N LYS A 81 -1.15 10.14 -7.77
CA LYS A 81 0.07 10.25 -6.95
C LYS A 81 1.06 9.10 -7.22
N PRO A 82 2.36 9.28 -6.90
CA PRO A 82 3.37 8.24 -7.02
C PRO A 82 3.14 7.08 -6.04
N ASP A 83 3.75 5.92 -6.31
CA ASP A 83 3.59 4.70 -5.52
C ASP A 83 3.97 4.87 -4.05
N GLY A 84 4.93 5.75 -3.75
CA GLY A 84 5.33 6.09 -2.38
C GLY A 84 4.18 6.60 -1.51
N PHE A 85 3.23 7.36 -2.09
CA PHE A 85 2.06 7.84 -1.36
C PHE A 85 1.14 6.67 -0.96
N PHE A 86 0.90 5.73 -1.88
CA PHE A 86 0.07 4.56 -1.59
C PHE A 86 0.76 3.63 -0.59
N LYS A 87 2.08 3.45 -0.70
CA LYS A 87 2.87 2.66 0.25
C LYS A 87 2.81 3.22 1.66
N GLU A 88 2.95 4.53 1.82
CA GLU A 88 2.85 5.20 3.11
C GLU A 88 1.46 5.05 3.75
N LYS A 89 0.40 5.02 2.92
CA LYS A 89 -0.99 4.82 3.38
C LYS A 89 -1.36 3.35 3.61
N GLY A 90 -0.42 2.42 3.49
CA GLY A 90 -0.60 1.01 3.83
C GLY A 90 -0.82 0.08 2.64
N ALA A 91 -0.57 0.53 1.41
CA ALA A 91 -0.44 -0.37 0.27
C ALA A 91 0.92 -1.09 0.34
N HIS A 92 0.95 -2.36 -0.01
CA HIS A 92 2.19 -3.10 -0.26
C HIS A 92 2.82 -2.70 -1.60
N GLY A 93 2.02 -2.22 -2.56
CA GLY A 93 2.53 -1.80 -3.85
C GLY A 93 1.46 -1.19 -4.74
N LEU A 94 1.91 -0.52 -5.79
CA LEU A 94 1.08 0.08 -6.81
C LEU A 94 1.61 -0.34 -8.18
N VAL A 95 0.72 -0.79 -9.05
CA VAL A 95 1.02 -1.12 -10.44
C VAL A 95 0.18 -0.17 -11.31
N LYS A 96 0.84 0.55 -12.23
CA LYS A 96 0.19 1.47 -13.15
C LYS A 96 0.26 0.89 -14.57
N ASN A 97 -0.87 0.73 -15.24
CA ASN A 97 -0.97 0.23 -16.61
C ASN A 97 -1.84 1.18 -17.44
N GLY A 98 -1.23 2.26 -17.95
CA GLY A 98 -2.00 3.33 -18.58
C GLY A 98 -3.08 3.84 -17.62
N THR A 99 -4.34 3.85 -18.08
CA THR A 99 -5.53 4.28 -17.31
C THR A 99 -5.97 3.30 -16.22
N ALA A 100 -5.43 2.09 -16.19
CA ALA A 100 -5.76 1.09 -15.18
C ALA A 100 -4.69 1.01 -14.08
N LEU A 101 -5.11 1.19 -12.84
CA LEU A 101 -4.28 1.16 -11.64
C LEU A 101 -4.61 -0.07 -10.80
N GLN A 102 -3.59 -0.64 -10.16
CA GLN A 102 -3.70 -1.78 -9.27
C GLN A 102 -2.98 -1.49 -7.97
N ILE A 103 -3.75 -1.31 -6.90
CA ILE A 103 -3.24 -1.07 -5.55
C ILE A 103 -3.26 -2.39 -4.79
N ILE A 104 -2.11 -2.85 -4.34
CA ILE A 104 -1.96 -4.08 -3.57
C ILE A 104 -2.05 -3.70 -2.09
N VAL A 105 -3.14 -4.02 -1.41
CA VAL A 105 -3.33 -3.66 0.02
C VAL A 105 -3.19 -4.88 0.93
N GLY A 106 -3.64 -6.06 0.47
CA GLY A 106 -3.66 -7.30 1.25
C GLY A 106 -5.07 -7.74 1.65
N LEU A 107 -5.21 -8.49 2.75
CA LEU A 107 -6.48 -9.09 3.19
C LEU A 107 -7.58 -8.08 3.58
N THR A 108 -7.23 -6.80 3.72
CA THR A 108 -8.13 -5.72 4.11
C THR A 108 -8.81 -5.02 2.92
N VAL A 109 -8.46 -5.41 1.68
CA VAL A 109 -9.06 -4.87 0.44
C VAL A 109 -10.59 -4.80 0.45
N PRO A 110 -11.36 -5.85 0.82
CA PRO A 110 -12.81 -5.78 0.75
C PRO A 110 -13.40 -4.68 1.64
N LYS A 111 -12.83 -4.47 2.85
CA LYS A 111 -13.26 -3.42 3.77
C LYS A 111 -12.91 -2.02 3.24
N VAL A 112 -11.70 -1.88 2.69
CA VAL A 112 -11.26 -0.61 2.08
C VAL A 112 -12.12 -0.28 0.87
N ARG A 113 -12.47 -1.27 0.04
CA ARG A 113 -13.38 -1.09 -1.10
C ARG A 113 -14.75 -0.59 -0.63
N GLU A 114 -15.34 -1.21 0.37
CA GLU A 114 -16.68 -0.84 0.83
C GLU A 114 -16.73 0.63 1.30
N GLU A 115 -15.73 1.06 2.06
CA GLU A 115 -15.58 2.46 2.48
C GLU A 115 -15.27 3.39 1.30
N PHE A 116 -14.47 2.92 0.35
CA PHE A 116 -14.16 3.67 -0.86
C PHE A 116 -15.40 3.91 -1.72
N GLU A 117 -16.24 2.88 -1.89
CA GLU A 117 -17.48 2.97 -2.66
C GLU A 117 -18.48 3.92 -2.00
N LYS A 118 -18.54 3.94 -0.65
CA LYS A 118 -19.33 4.94 0.11
C LYS A 118 -18.83 6.38 -0.08
N LEU A 119 -17.53 6.59 -0.28
CA LEU A 119 -16.96 7.94 -0.48
C LEU A 119 -17.11 8.44 -1.92
N VAL A 120 -17.22 7.53 -2.89
CA VAL A 120 -17.39 7.85 -4.31
C VAL A 120 -18.86 8.05 -4.67
N ARG A 121 -19.77 7.32 -4.01
CA ARG A 121 -21.22 7.38 -4.22
C ARG A 121 -21.86 8.60 -3.56
#